data_AF-A0AAW2NG17-F1
#
_entry.id   AF-A0AAW2NG17-F1
#
_cell.length_a   1.000
_cell.length_b   1.000
_cell.length_c   1.000
_cell.angle_alpha   90.00
_cell.angle_beta   90.00
_cell.angle_gamma   90.00
#
_symmetry.space_group_name_H-M   'P 1'
#
loop_
_entity.id
_entity.type
_entity.pdbx_description
1 polymer ?
#
loop_
_entity_poly.entity_id
_entity_poly.type
_entity_poly.pdbx_seq_one_letter_code
_entity_poly.pdbx_strand_id
1 'polypeptide(L)'
;MPAAAASNDDDDHGLGILEFFHGKNIFITGATGLLGKALIEKLLRSTSVGKIYVLIKAEDKEAAVDRLRKEIVDSELFECVREKLGNNYNYQEFVKEKLIPVVGNVCDPNLGMDLNSSRAIMKDVDVIIESAASTTLNDRYDFLLDINVNAPQRLMRFAKTCKNLKLFVHMSTAYVNGRKEGLILEKPLIMGENGRKVEIDDDDEMSSSSSSSSSLCCSFSRVDLADEISLAMKSLSCQGASHHQDYDVTKNLKRLGLERANNFGWYNAYHMTKAMGEMVLNEIREEIPLLIIRPTVIESSYKQPFPGWIQGNRMFDPVIISYGKGQLPAYLADPKSTWISNINDLSKHTRDAILLSNEMGDAIDDEKMLRKLQSKAKAKVAYAEQLCKMYEFIGFIKG
;
A
#
# COMPACT_ATOMS: atom_id res chain seq x y z
N MET A 1 25.67 10.39 53.33
CA MET A 1 25.15 11.30 52.29
C MET A 1 24.81 10.43 51.09
N PRO A 2 23.52 10.26 50.75
CA PRO A 2 23.14 9.42 49.63
C PRO A 2 23.46 10.14 48.31
N ALA A 3 23.88 9.33 47.33
CA ALA A 3 24.19 9.74 45.98
C ALA A 3 22.97 10.38 45.31
N ALA A 4 23.20 11.49 44.60
CA ALA A 4 22.21 12.12 43.74
C ALA A 4 21.75 11.09 42.69
N ALA A 5 20.46 10.81 42.67
CA ALA A 5 19.81 10.06 41.62
C ALA A 5 20.01 10.83 40.31
N ALA A 6 20.70 10.21 39.35
CA ALA A 6 20.62 10.62 37.96
C ALA A 6 19.17 10.47 37.53
N SER A 7 18.56 11.58 37.11
CA SER A 7 17.25 11.60 36.48
C SER A 7 17.30 10.79 35.20
N ASN A 8 16.59 9.67 35.18
CA ASN A 8 16.25 8.93 33.96
C ASN A 8 15.17 9.72 33.19
N ASP A 9 15.54 10.86 32.63
CA ASP A 9 14.79 11.44 31.52
C ASP A 9 15.31 10.73 30.25
N ASP A 10 14.86 9.49 30.05
CA ASP A 10 14.93 8.86 28.73
C ASP A 10 13.94 9.62 27.84
N ASP A 11 14.50 10.50 27.00
CA ASP A 11 13.80 11.31 26.01
C ASP A 11 12.79 10.46 25.20
N ASP A 12 11.49 10.68 25.46
CA ASP A 12 10.34 10.24 24.65
C ASP A 12 10.26 11.05 23.34
N HIS A 13 11.38 11.16 22.65
CA HIS A 13 11.48 11.76 21.33
C HIS A 13 11.57 10.60 20.36
N GLY A 14 10.42 10.17 19.82
CA GLY A 14 10.37 9.17 18.74
C GLY A 14 11.21 9.59 17.51
N LEU A 15 11.09 8.89 16.38
CA LEU A 15 11.91 9.11 15.17
C LEU A 15 11.82 10.53 14.51
N GLY A 16 11.21 11.52 15.15
CA GLY A 16 11.13 12.90 14.64
C GLY A 16 10.19 13.08 13.44
N ILE A 17 9.45 12.04 13.05
CA ILE A 17 8.60 12.07 11.85
C ILE A 17 7.55 13.19 11.94
N LEU A 18 6.87 13.33 13.08
CA LEU A 18 5.84 14.36 13.27
C LEU A 18 6.42 15.78 13.28
N GLU A 19 7.64 15.94 13.80
CA GLU A 19 8.38 17.20 13.80
C GLU A 19 8.83 17.56 12.38
N PHE A 20 9.31 16.59 11.60
CA PHE A 20 9.68 16.79 10.20
C PHE A 20 8.52 17.36 9.38
N PHE A 21 7.31 16.81 9.54
CA PHE A 21 6.11 17.26 8.85
C PHE A 21 5.50 18.55 9.41
N HIS A 22 5.95 19.03 10.57
CA HIS A 22 5.42 20.25 11.17
C HIS A 22 5.66 21.45 10.24
N GLY A 23 4.58 22.19 9.96
CA GLY A 23 4.57 23.36 9.08
C GLY A 23 4.88 23.08 7.61
N LYS A 24 5.09 21.83 7.20
CA LYS A 24 5.43 21.47 5.82
C LYS A 24 4.21 21.49 4.92
N ASN A 25 4.39 21.99 3.70
CA ASN A 25 3.42 21.86 2.63
C ASN A 25 3.66 20.57 1.84
N ILE A 26 2.58 19.86 1.53
CA ILE A 26 2.62 18.52 0.94
C ILE A 26 1.86 18.52 -0.38
N PHE A 27 2.39 17.87 -1.40
CA PHE A 27 1.66 17.54 -2.62
C PHE A 27 1.49 16.03 -2.70
N ILE A 28 0.24 15.56 -2.72
CA ILE A 28 -0.08 14.13 -2.67
C ILE A 28 -0.91 13.69 -3.86
N THR A 29 -0.52 12.55 -4.44
CA THR A 29 -1.31 11.81 -5.44
C THR A 29 -1.97 10.60 -4.80
N GLY A 30 -3.08 10.11 -5.37
CA GLY A 30 -3.74 8.89 -4.86
C GLY A 30 -4.47 9.09 -3.52
N ALA A 31 -4.76 10.33 -3.13
CA ALA A 31 -5.39 10.69 -1.86
C ALA A 31 -6.80 10.12 -1.67
N THR A 32 -7.51 9.81 -2.75
CA THR A 32 -8.83 9.17 -2.69
C THR A 32 -8.76 7.66 -2.44
N GLY A 33 -7.57 7.06 -2.56
CA GLY A 33 -7.30 5.66 -2.25
C GLY A 33 -7.10 5.44 -0.75
N LEU A 34 -7.14 4.16 -0.34
CA LEU A 34 -7.06 3.73 1.06
C LEU A 34 -5.90 4.38 1.83
N LEU A 35 -4.67 4.16 1.36
CA LEU A 35 -3.46 4.59 2.09
C LEU A 35 -3.27 6.11 2.05
N GLY A 36 -3.45 6.73 0.88
CA GLY A 36 -3.34 8.18 0.73
C GLY A 36 -4.32 8.92 1.65
N LYS A 37 -5.56 8.43 1.73
CA LYS A 37 -6.59 9.01 2.61
C LYS A 37 -6.24 8.86 4.10
N ALA A 38 -5.84 7.65 4.51
CA ALA A 38 -5.42 7.38 5.88
C ALA A 38 -4.20 8.21 6.29
N LEU A 39 -3.27 8.44 5.36
CA LEU A 39 -2.09 9.28 5.60
C LEU A 39 -2.46 10.75 5.80
N ILE A 40 -3.37 11.30 4.99
CA ILE A 40 -3.86 12.68 5.15
C ILE A 40 -4.54 12.83 6.53
N GLU A 41 -5.44 11.90 6.88
CA GLU A 41 -6.07 11.87 8.21
C GLU A 41 -5.03 11.89 9.32
N LYS A 42 -4.07 10.95 9.25
CA LYS A 42 -3.04 10.78 10.27
C LYS A 42 -2.18 12.03 10.43
N LEU A 43 -1.82 12.68 9.32
CA LEU A 43 -1.04 13.93 9.33
C LEU A 43 -1.83 15.05 10.00
N LEU A 44 -3.08 15.31 9.58
CA LEU A 44 -3.94 16.33 10.17
C LEU A 44 -4.22 16.08 11.65
N ARG A 45 -4.37 14.82 12.05
CA ARG A 45 -4.60 14.44 13.45
C ARG A 45 -3.33 14.39 14.29
N SER A 46 -2.14 14.24 13.73
CA SER A 46 -0.92 14.02 14.53
C SER A 46 0.04 15.20 14.56
N THR A 47 0.01 16.10 13.58
CA THR A 47 0.90 17.27 13.55
C THR A 47 0.25 18.45 12.82
N SER A 48 0.73 19.67 13.11
CA SER A 48 0.29 20.87 12.42
C SER A 48 1.03 21.01 11.09
N VAL A 49 0.51 20.36 10.05
CA VAL A 49 1.00 20.55 8.67
C VAL A 49 0.62 21.92 8.11
N GLY A 50 1.31 22.36 7.06
CA GLY A 50 0.93 23.49 6.22
C GLY A 50 -0.29 23.13 5.36
N LYS A 51 -0.20 23.38 4.05
CA LYS A 51 -1.22 22.97 3.07
C LYS A 51 -0.91 21.59 2.51
N ILE A 52 -1.94 20.82 2.23
CA ILE A 52 -1.89 19.58 1.48
C ILE A 52 -2.58 19.82 0.14
N TYR A 53 -1.79 19.93 -0.92
CA TYR A 53 -2.26 19.95 -2.30
C TYR A 53 -2.64 18.53 -2.72
N VAL A 54 -3.91 18.32 -3.04
CA VAL A 54 -4.48 17.00 -3.33
C VAL A 54 -4.75 16.90 -4.83
N LEU A 55 -3.96 16.09 -5.55
CA LEU A 55 -4.20 15.86 -6.97
C LEU A 55 -5.44 14.98 -7.16
N ILE A 56 -6.45 15.50 -7.86
CA ILE A 56 -7.74 14.84 -8.08
C ILE A 56 -8.05 14.83 -9.57
N LYS A 57 -8.31 13.63 -10.11
CA LYS A 57 -8.83 13.47 -11.46
C LYS A 57 -10.29 13.93 -11.49
N ALA A 58 -10.54 15.04 -12.15
CA ALA A 58 -11.84 15.68 -12.32
C ALA A 58 -11.87 16.48 -13.62
N GLU A 59 -13.06 16.88 -14.07
CA GLU A 59 -13.23 17.68 -15.29
C GLU A 59 -12.82 19.14 -15.05
N ASP A 60 -13.15 19.67 -13.88
CA ASP A 60 -12.87 21.05 -13.48
C ASP A 60 -12.66 21.17 -11.96
N LYS A 61 -12.46 22.42 -11.51
CA LYS A 61 -12.19 22.74 -10.10
C LYS A 61 -13.39 22.46 -9.20
N GLU A 62 -14.61 22.69 -9.67
CA GLU A 62 -15.83 22.44 -8.87
C GLU A 62 -16.00 20.94 -8.66
N ALA A 63 -15.84 20.14 -9.71
CA ALA A 63 -15.84 18.68 -9.64
C ALA A 63 -14.72 18.14 -8.73
N ALA A 64 -13.52 18.74 -8.74
CA ALA A 64 -12.44 18.34 -7.83
C ALA A 64 -12.75 18.67 -6.36
N VAL A 65 -13.34 19.83 -6.06
CA VAL A 65 -13.78 20.21 -4.71
C VAL A 65 -14.87 19.25 -4.23
N ASP A 66 -15.86 18.96 -5.08
CA ASP A 66 -16.95 18.04 -4.77
C ASP A 66 -16.44 16.63 -4.48
N ARG A 67 -15.47 16.17 -5.27
CA ARG A 67 -14.85 14.86 -5.11
C ARG A 67 -13.99 14.78 -3.85
N LEU A 68 -13.21 15.83 -3.55
CA LEU A 68 -12.47 15.95 -2.28
C LEU A 68 -13.44 15.83 -1.09
N ARG A 69 -14.55 16.57 -1.13
CA ARG A 69 -15.55 16.55 -0.06
C ARG A 69 -16.14 15.14 0.12
N LYS A 70 -16.71 14.58 -0.94
CA LYS A 70 -17.43 13.29 -0.90
C LYS A 70 -16.52 12.11 -0.57
N GLU A 71 -15.32 12.06 -1.14
CA GLU A 71 -14.45 10.88 -1.00
C GLU A 71 -13.52 10.97 0.22
N ILE A 72 -13.19 12.16 0.72
CA ILE A 72 -12.21 12.34 1.79
C ILE A 72 -12.85 12.98 3.02
N VAL A 73 -13.36 14.21 2.91
CA VAL A 73 -13.81 15.02 4.06
C VAL A 73 -15.01 14.43 4.78
N ASP A 74 -15.97 13.91 4.01
CA ASP A 74 -17.21 13.30 4.50
C ASP A 74 -17.03 11.82 4.87
N SER A 75 -15.82 11.27 4.70
CA SER A 75 -15.53 9.90 5.12
C SER A 75 -15.54 9.80 6.66
N GLU A 76 -16.09 8.70 7.18
CA GLU A 76 -16.04 8.34 8.62
C GLU A 76 -14.62 8.40 9.19
N LEU A 77 -13.61 8.09 8.37
CA LEU A 77 -12.20 8.24 8.70
C LEU A 77 -11.86 9.64 9.29
N PHE A 78 -12.46 10.69 8.75
CA PHE A 78 -12.16 12.07 9.13
C PHE A 78 -12.95 12.54 10.36
N GLU A 79 -13.79 11.68 10.95
CA GLU A 79 -14.40 11.94 12.27
C GLU A 79 -13.35 12.11 13.34
N CYS A 80 -12.28 11.31 13.30
CA CYS A 80 -11.17 11.45 14.25
C CYS A 80 -10.48 12.82 14.17
N VAL A 81 -10.44 13.44 12.98
CA VAL A 81 -9.93 14.81 12.80
C VAL A 81 -10.92 15.82 13.37
N ARG A 82 -12.22 15.64 13.11
CA ARG A 82 -13.30 16.48 13.68
C ARG A 82 -13.26 16.50 15.20
N GLU A 83 -13.20 15.32 15.81
CA GLU A 83 -13.15 15.14 17.26
C GLU A 83 -11.93 15.81 17.88
N LYS A 84 -10.75 15.69 17.25
CA LYS A 84 -9.53 16.33 17.74
C LYS A 84 -9.62 17.86 17.74
N LEU A 85 -10.24 18.46 16.71
CA LEU A 85 -10.38 19.92 16.62
C LEU A 85 -11.37 20.48 17.66
N GLY A 86 -12.31 19.65 18.11
CA GLY A 86 -13.34 20.01 19.08
C GLY A 86 -14.35 21.03 18.55
N ASN A 87 -15.28 21.47 19.42
CA ASN A 87 -16.41 22.31 19.03
C ASN A 87 -16.06 23.79 18.76
N ASN A 88 -14.83 24.21 19.06
CA ASN A 88 -14.41 25.62 18.97
C ASN A 88 -13.86 26.00 17.58
N TYR A 89 -13.65 25.03 16.70
CA TYR A 89 -13.13 25.26 15.35
C TYR A 89 -14.15 24.83 14.31
N ASN A 90 -14.36 25.68 13.31
CA ASN A 90 -15.16 25.30 12.16
C ASN A 90 -14.36 24.30 11.31
N TYR A 91 -14.68 23.02 11.45
CA TYR A 91 -14.05 21.92 10.70
C TYR A 91 -14.03 22.18 9.19
N GLN A 92 -15.08 22.78 8.63
CA GLN A 92 -15.16 23.07 7.20
C GLN A 92 -14.14 24.13 6.78
N GLU A 93 -13.93 25.17 7.60
CA GLU A 93 -12.90 26.17 7.35
C GLU A 93 -11.50 25.58 7.50
N PHE A 94 -11.27 24.77 8.54
CA PHE A 94 -10.00 24.08 8.74
C PHE A 94 -9.64 23.21 7.54
N VAL A 95 -10.56 22.36 7.08
CA VAL A 95 -10.32 21.48 5.94
C VAL A 95 -10.12 22.28 4.66
N LYS A 96 -10.88 23.36 4.46
CA LYS A 96 -10.70 24.25 3.29
C LYS A 96 -9.34 24.96 3.30
N GLU A 97 -8.82 25.31 4.48
CA GLU A 97 -7.49 25.89 4.63
C GLU A 97 -6.39 24.85 4.37
N LYS A 98 -6.56 23.63 4.89
CA LYS A 98 -5.53 22.59 4.87
C LYS A 98 -5.52 21.76 3.59
N LEU A 99 -6.67 21.43 3.00
CA LEU A 99 -6.78 20.58 1.82
C LEU A 99 -7.11 21.41 0.59
N ILE A 100 -6.14 21.53 -0.31
CA ILE A 100 -6.25 22.32 -1.55
C ILE A 100 -6.45 21.34 -2.72
N PRO A 101 -7.67 21.20 -3.27
CA PRO A 101 -7.90 20.32 -4.41
C PRO A 101 -7.23 20.88 -5.66
N VAL A 102 -6.54 20.02 -6.40
CA VAL A 102 -5.84 20.34 -7.64
C VAL A 102 -6.33 19.39 -8.72
N VAL A 103 -6.94 19.95 -9.77
CA VAL A 103 -7.36 19.16 -10.94
C VAL A 103 -6.11 18.61 -11.63
N GLY A 104 -6.09 17.30 -11.85
CA GLY A 104 -5.05 16.68 -12.64
C GLY A 104 -5.05 15.16 -12.59
N ASN A 105 -4.16 14.58 -13.36
CA ASN A 105 -4.02 13.15 -13.56
C ASN A 105 -2.55 12.82 -13.83
N VAL A 106 -1.99 11.91 -13.05
CA VAL A 106 -0.57 11.53 -13.12
C VAL A 106 -0.17 10.90 -14.46
N CYS A 107 -1.14 10.39 -15.21
CA CYS A 107 -0.96 9.87 -16.56
C CYS A 107 -0.77 10.98 -17.62
N ASP A 108 -1.24 12.20 -17.34
CA ASP A 108 -1.27 13.27 -18.32
C ASP A 108 0.04 14.09 -18.32
N PRO A 109 0.41 14.72 -19.45
CA PRO A 109 1.51 15.67 -19.49
C PRO A 109 1.35 16.76 -18.43
N ASN A 110 2.45 17.14 -17.78
CA ASN A 110 2.44 18.09 -16.65
C ASN A 110 1.44 17.72 -15.52
N LEU A 111 1.16 16.42 -15.35
CA LEU A 111 0.20 15.88 -14.38
C LEU A 111 -1.23 16.39 -14.59
N GLY A 112 -1.56 16.88 -15.79
CA GLY A 112 -2.89 17.43 -16.11
C GLY A 112 -3.22 18.72 -15.37
N MET A 113 -2.26 19.36 -14.70
CA MET A 113 -2.49 20.56 -13.91
C MET A 113 -2.48 21.83 -14.78
N ASP A 114 -3.29 22.82 -14.40
CA ASP A 114 -3.17 24.15 -14.96
C ASP A 114 -1.90 24.88 -14.49
N LEU A 115 -1.45 25.87 -15.26
CA LEU A 115 -0.21 26.60 -15.01
C LEU A 115 -0.19 27.32 -13.65
N ASN A 116 -1.33 27.80 -13.16
CA ASN A 116 -1.38 28.52 -11.89
C ASN A 116 -1.22 27.56 -10.72
N SER A 117 -1.94 26.43 -10.75
CA SER A 117 -1.81 25.37 -9.74
C SER A 117 -0.40 24.81 -9.70
N SER A 118 0.17 24.49 -10.87
CA SER A 118 1.55 24.02 -11.01
C SER A 118 2.57 25.01 -10.40
N ARG A 119 2.46 26.30 -10.74
CA ARG A 119 3.36 27.35 -10.20
C ARG A 119 3.23 27.53 -8.68
N ALA A 120 2.02 27.44 -8.16
CA ALA A 120 1.79 27.53 -6.72
C ALA A 120 2.51 26.38 -5.99
N ILE A 121 2.33 25.14 -6.46
CA ILE A 121 2.95 23.95 -5.87
C ILE A 121 4.47 24.00 -5.99
N MET A 122 5.02 24.37 -7.15
CA MET A 122 6.49 24.49 -7.37
C MET A 122 7.17 25.45 -6.39
N LYS A 123 6.45 26.48 -5.93
CA LYS A 123 6.99 27.48 -4.99
C LYS A 123 6.80 27.06 -3.54
N ASP A 124 5.71 26.37 -3.22
CA ASP A 124 5.25 26.19 -1.84
C ASP A 124 5.60 24.82 -1.24
N VAL A 125 5.72 23.77 -2.06
CA VAL A 125 5.77 22.39 -1.55
C VAL A 125 7.14 22.01 -0.97
N ASP A 126 7.11 21.33 0.18
CA ASP A 126 8.27 20.76 0.84
C ASP A 126 8.34 19.23 0.69
N VAL A 127 7.20 18.54 0.58
CA VAL A 127 7.14 17.08 0.47
C VAL A 127 6.20 16.66 -0.66
N ILE A 128 6.65 15.77 -1.52
CA ILE A 128 5.80 15.12 -2.53
C ILE A 128 5.56 13.68 -2.10
N ILE A 129 4.30 13.25 -2.08
CA ILE A 129 3.90 11.88 -1.73
C ILE A 129 3.19 11.27 -2.94
N GLU A 130 3.87 10.33 -3.59
CA GLU A 130 3.35 9.53 -4.68
C GLU A 130 2.69 8.27 -4.11
N SER A 131 1.36 8.24 -4.11
CA SER A 131 0.56 7.08 -3.68
C SER A 131 -0.47 6.66 -4.73
N ALA A 132 -0.42 7.24 -5.95
CA ALA A 132 -1.34 6.90 -7.02
C ALA A 132 -0.85 5.62 -7.73
N ALA A 133 -1.56 4.53 -7.53
CA ALA A 133 -1.29 3.28 -8.23
C ALA A 133 -2.59 2.62 -8.67
N SER A 134 -2.51 1.75 -9.68
CA SER A 134 -3.58 0.77 -9.87
C SER A 134 -3.56 -0.22 -8.72
N THR A 135 -4.72 -0.48 -8.11
CA THR A 135 -4.89 -1.53 -7.11
C THR A 135 -5.35 -2.86 -7.71
N THR A 136 -5.45 -2.95 -9.04
CA THR A 136 -5.80 -4.17 -9.75
C THR A 136 -4.52 -4.87 -10.20
N LEU A 137 -4.25 -6.04 -9.62
CA LEU A 137 -3.02 -6.80 -9.90
C LEU A 137 -2.92 -7.34 -11.34
N ASN A 138 -4.06 -7.38 -12.07
CA ASN A 138 -4.17 -7.92 -13.42
C ASN A 138 -4.86 -6.90 -14.37
N ASP A 139 -4.32 -5.69 -14.39
CA ASP A 139 -4.70 -4.66 -15.37
C ASP A 139 -3.91 -4.80 -16.68
N ARG A 140 -4.33 -4.03 -17.69
CA ARG A 140 -3.64 -3.99 -18.98
C ARG A 140 -2.20 -3.52 -18.79
N TYR A 141 -1.26 -4.16 -19.49
CA TYR A 141 0.15 -3.90 -19.28
C TYR A 141 0.59 -2.48 -19.67
N ASP A 142 0.03 -1.92 -20.74
CA ASP A 142 0.27 -0.53 -21.15
C ASP A 142 -0.17 0.47 -20.07
N PHE A 143 -1.35 0.25 -19.48
CA PHE A 143 -1.84 1.08 -18.37
C PHE A 143 -0.97 0.94 -17.13
N LEU A 144 -0.53 -0.28 -16.78
CA LEU A 144 0.36 -0.52 -15.64
C LEU A 144 1.72 0.15 -15.83
N LEU A 145 2.31 0.11 -17.02
CA LEU A 145 3.52 0.85 -17.35
C LEU A 145 3.30 2.36 -17.19
N ASP A 146 2.17 2.88 -17.66
CA ASP A 146 1.92 4.31 -17.57
C ASP A 146 1.69 4.80 -16.14
N ILE A 147 0.92 4.09 -15.32
CA ILE A 147 0.61 4.47 -13.94
C ILE A 147 1.75 4.17 -12.95
N ASN A 148 2.53 3.10 -13.16
CA ASN A 148 3.56 2.69 -12.20
C ASN A 148 4.99 3.07 -12.62
N VAL A 149 5.23 3.44 -13.89
CA VAL A 149 6.56 3.81 -14.39
C VAL A 149 6.58 5.25 -14.88
N ASN A 150 5.74 5.58 -15.86
CA ASN A 150 5.76 6.91 -16.47
C ASN A 150 5.21 7.99 -15.52
N ALA A 151 4.16 7.69 -14.75
CA ALA A 151 3.59 8.63 -13.79
C ALA A 151 4.59 9.03 -12.68
N PRO A 152 5.28 8.09 -12.00
CA PRO A 152 6.40 8.43 -11.11
C PRO A 152 7.50 9.22 -11.81
N GLN A 153 7.84 8.88 -13.06
CA GLN A 153 8.82 9.63 -13.85
C GLN A 153 8.39 11.09 -14.07
N ARG A 154 7.12 11.31 -14.48
CA ARG A 154 6.54 12.65 -14.68
C ARG A 154 6.52 13.44 -13.36
N LEU A 155 6.14 12.79 -12.27
CA LEU A 155 6.08 13.42 -10.95
C LEU A 155 7.47 13.78 -10.43
N MET A 156 8.50 12.95 -10.64
CA MET A 156 9.88 13.26 -10.29
C MET A 156 10.45 14.39 -11.14
N ARG A 157 10.11 14.47 -12.44
CA ARG A 157 10.45 15.63 -13.28
C ARG A 157 9.81 16.92 -12.75
N PHE A 158 8.56 16.87 -12.29
CA PHE A 158 7.92 17.99 -11.61
C PHE A 158 8.55 18.30 -10.24
N ALA A 159 8.98 17.28 -9.50
CA ALA A 159 9.67 17.44 -8.22
C ALA A 159 10.96 18.26 -8.37
N LYS A 160 11.72 18.06 -9.47
CA LYS A 160 12.92 18.85 -9.79
C LYS A 160 12.66 20.33 -10.02
N THR A 161 11.42 20.74 -10.32
CA THR A 161 11.07 22.15 -10.48
C THR A 161 10.60 22.79 -9.17
N CYS A 162 10.48 22.01 -8.09
CA CYS A 162 10.05 22.47 -6.77
C CYS A 162 11.24 22.97 -5.96
N LYS A 163 11.25 24.27 -5.60
CA LYS A 163 12.42 24.94 -5.02
C LYS A 163 12.73 24.54 -3.57
N ASN A 164 11.70 24.17 -2.82
CA ASN A 164 11.81 23.91 -1.38
C ASN A 164 11.72 22.42 -1.04
N LEU A 165 11.67 21.55 -2.04
CA LEU A 165 11.46 20.12 -1.85
C LEU A 165 12.53 19.52 -0.94
N LYS A 166 12.09 18.90 0.15
CA LYS A 166 12.88 18.20 1.15
C LYS A 166 12.81 16.70 1.01
N LEU A 167 11.69 16.17 0.51
CA LEU A 167 11.48 14.73 0.42
C LEU A 167 10.49 14.38 -0.70
N PHE A 168 10.87 13.40 -1.51
CA PHE A 168 9.96 12.68 -2.41
C PHE A 168 9.69 11.30 -1.82
N VAL A 169 8.43 10.97 -1.58
CA VAL A 169 8.00 9.67 -1.05
C VAL A 169 7.30 8.90 -2.16
N HIS A 170 7.71 7.65 -2.39
CA HIS A 170 7.10 6.74 -3.35
C HIS A 170 6.51 5.51 -2.65
N MET A 171 5.20 5.29 -2.79
CA MET A 171 4.55 4.05 -2.32
C MET A 171 4.79 2.94 -3.32
N SER A 172 5.58 1.96 -2.93
CA SER A 172 5.84 0.75 -3.70
C SER A 172 5.19 -0.49 -3.08
N THR A 173 5.83 -1.64 -3.15
CA THR A 173 5.36 -2.89 -2.55
C THR A 173 6.53 -3.82 -2.23
N ALA A 174 6.44 -4.62 -1.16
CA ALA A 174 7.45 -5.62 -0.82
C ALA A 174 7.69 -6.65 -1.94
N TYR A 175 6.68 -6.84 -2.80
CA TYR A 175 6.70 -7.82 -3.89
C TYR A 175 7.51 -7.38 -5.13
N VAL A 176 8.07 -6.15 -5.14
CA VAL A 176 9.05 -5.73 -6.16
C VAL A 176 10.31 -6.60 -6.18
N ASN A 177 10.56 -7.33 -5.10
CA ASN A 177 11.69 -8.26 -5.01
C ASN A 177 11.48 -9.55 -5.83
N GLY A 178 10.31 -9.73 -6.46
CA GLY A 178 10.05 -10.85 -7.36
C GLY A 178 10.03 -12.19 -6.63
N ARG A 179 10.69 -13.19 -7.21
CA ARG A 179 10.80 -14.56 -6.68
C ARG A 179 12.09 -14.79 -5.90
N LYS A 180 12.76 -13.72 -5.48
CA LYS A 180 13.92 -13.83 -4.58
C LYS A 180 13.46 -14.42 -3.25
N GLU A 181 14.28 -15.30 -2.69
CA GLU A 181 14.04 -16.00 -1.41
C GLU A 181 15.17 -15.67 -0.42
N GLY A 182 14.93 -15.92 0.86
CA GLY A 182 15.89 -15.66 1.93
C GLY A 182 15.84 -14.23 2.46
N LEU A 183 16.95 -13.78 3.06
CA LEU A 183 17.08 -12.43 3.61
C LEU A 183 17.27 -11.42 2.49
N ILE A 184 16.31 -10.51 2.32
CA ILE A 184 16.35 -9.46 1.31
C ILE A 184 16.56 -8.12 2.03
N LEU A 185 17.67 -7.46 1.74
CA LEU A 185 18.01 -6.15 2.32
C LEU A 185 17.24 -5.03 1.59
N GLU A 186 16.94 -3.95 2.30
CA GLU A 186 16.27 -2.76 1.78
C GLU A 186 17.21 -1.90 0.91
N LYS A 187 17.71 -2.48 -0.18
CA LYS A 187 18.57 -1.80 -1.16
C LYS A 187 17.73 -1.18 -2.28
N PRO A 188 18.19 -0.07 -2.89
CA PRO A 188 17.61 0.46 -4.12
C PRO A 188 17.64 -0.60 -5.23
N LEU A 189 16.60 -0.65 -6.07
CA LEU A 189 16.60 -1.47 -7.28
C LEU A 189 17.39 -0.75 -8.37
N ILE A 190 18.33 -1.46 -8.98
CA ILE A 190 19.18 -0.91 -10.05
C ILE A 190 18.53 -1.15 -11.41
N MET A 191 18.69 -0.19 -12.31
CA MET A 191 18.17 -0.26 -13.67
C MET A 191 18.62 -1.54 -14.38
N GLY A 192 17.67 -2.27 -14.96
CA GLY A 192 17.94 -3.52 -15.65
C GLY A 192 17.98 -4.78 -14.78
N GLU A 193 17.91 -4.66 -13.45
CA GLU A 193 17.75 -5.82 -12.57
C GLU A 193 16.45 -6.57 -12.85
N ASN A 194 16.45 -7.87 -12.58
CA ASN A 194 15.27 -8.72 -12.68
C ASN A 194 14.91 -9.33 -11.30
N GLY A 195 13.69 -9.87 -11.22
CA GLY A 195 13.15 -10.50 -10.02
C GLY A 195 13.51 -11.97 -9.85
N ARG A 196 14.41 -12.52 -10.68
CA ARG A 196 14.82 -13.93 -10.58
C ARG A 196 15.80 -14.12 -9.42
N LYS A 197 15.91 -15.37 -8.98
CA LYS A 197 16.93 -15.80 -8.02
C LYS A 197 18.31 -15.53 -8.63
N VAL A 198 19.17 -14.85 -7.88
CA VAL A 198 20.60 -14.84 -8.20
C VAL A 198 21.10 -16.20 -7.73
N GLU A 199 21.41 -17.08 -8.66
CA GLU A 199 22.28 -18.22 -8.36
C GLU A 199 23.67 -17.60 -8.17
N ILE A 200 24.02 -17.35 -6.90
CA ILE A 200 25.41 -17.14 -6.54
C ILE A 200 25.98 -18.55 -6.52
N ASP A 201 26.74 -18.90 -7.54
CA ASP A 201 27.62 -20.07 -7.46
C ASP A 201 28.71 -19.71 -6.44
N ASP A 202 28.53 -20.15 -5.19
CA ASP A 202 29.49 -20.00 -4.09
C ASP A 202 30.68 -20.97 -4.26
N ASP A 203 31.36 -20.96 -5.42
CA ASP A 203 32.51 -21.85 -5.71
C ASP A 203 33.69 -21.13 -6.43
N ASP A 204 33.85 -19.82 -6.24
CA ASP A 204 35.00 -19.06 -6.78
C ASP A 204 35.89 -18.44 -5.68
N GLU A 205 36.11 -19.17 -4.58
CA GLU A 205 37.38 -19.06 -3.86
C GLU A 205 38.24 -20.29 -4.15
N MET A 206 39.41 -20.03 -4.72
CA MET A 206 40.56 -20.94 -4.86
C MET A 206 40.64 -21.78 -6.16
N SER A 207 41.05 -21.17 -7.27
CA SER A 207 42.17 -21.71 -8.06
C SER A 207 42.66 -20.79 -9.18
N SER A 208 43.92 -20.39 -9.04
CA SER A 208 44.75 -19.89 -10.13
C SER A 208 45.04 -21.02 -11.13
N SER A 209 44.36 -21.06 -12.27
CA SER A 209 44.94 -21.64 -13.50
C SER A 209 44.11 -21.30 -14.73
N SER A 210 44.79 -20.66 -15.67
CA SER A 210 44.42 -20.46 -17.07
C SER A 210 43.81 -21.70 -17.71
N SER A 211 42.56 -21.61 -18.17
CA SER A 211 41.99 -22.48 -19.21
C SER A 211 40.78 -21.79 -19.83
N SER A 212 40.87 -21.53 -21.13
CA SER A 212 39.80 -21.01 -21.96
C SER A 212 38.71 -22.05 -22.12
N SER A 213 37.62 -21.89 -21.38
CA SER A 213 36.37 -22.59 -21.64
C SER A 213 35.23 -21.63 -21.37
N SER A 214 34.59 -21.21 -22.46
CA SER A 214 33.32 -20.51 -22.51
C SER A 214 32.27 -21.27 -21.72
N SER A 215 32.16 -21.00 -20.42
CA SER A 215 30.94 -21.35 -19.69
C SER A 215 29.86 -20.42 -20.19
N LEU A 216 28.72 -20.99 -20.57
CA LEU A 216 27.52 -20.22 -20.84
C LEU A 216 27.16 -19.48 -19.54
N CYS A 217 27.67 -18.26 -19.35
CA CYS A 217 26.96 -17.28 -18.55
C CYS A 217 25.57 -17.19 -19.19
N CYS A 218 24.57 -17.77 -18.55
CA CYS A 218 23.18 -17.46 -18.83
C CYS A 218 23.07 -15.94 -18.73
N SER A 219 23.17 -15.26 -19.87
CA SER A 219 23.02 -13.82 -19.99
C SER A 219 21.57 -13.53 -19.62
N PHE A 220 21.30 -13.38 -18.33
CA PHE A 220 19.99 -13.03 -17.84
C PHE A 220 19.59 -11.73 -18.53
N SER A 221 18.47 -11.77 -19.28
CA SER A 221 17.99 -10.60 -20.00
C SER A 221 17.70 -9.50 -18.99
N ARG A 222 18.46 -8.40 -19.09
CA ARG A 222 18.18 -7.17 -18.34
C ARG A 222 16.79 -6.67 -18.71
N VAL A 223 16.12 -6.05 -17.75
CA VAL A 223 14.85 -5.39 -18.02
C VAL A 223 15.12 -4.05 -18.71
N ASP A 224 14.84 -3.94 -20.00
CA ASP A 224 14.92 -2.67 -20.72
C ASP A 224 13.54 -2.00 -20.77
N LEU A 225 13.40 -0.87 -20.08
CA LEU A 225 12.12 -0.17 -19.96
C LEU A 225 11.62 0.39 -21.30
N ALA A 226 12.53 0.85 -22.16
CA ALA A 226 12.15 1.39 -23.47
C ALA A 226 11.60 0.28 -24.36
N ASP A 227 12.22 -0.90 -24.31
CA ASP A 227 11.72 -2.08 -25.02
C ASP A 227 10.36 -2.54 -24.50
N GLU A 228 10.15 -2.59 -23.18
CA GLU A 228 8.85 -2.98 -22.61
C GLU A 228 7.73 -2.00 -22.97
N ILE A 229 8.00 -0.69 -22.94
CA ILE A 229 7.05 0.34 -23.39
C ILE A 229 6.78 0.19 -24.90
N SER A 230 7.82 0.01 -25.71
CA SER A 230 7.67 -0.20 -27.16
C SER A 230 6.82 -1.43 -27.46
N LEU A 231 7.03 -2.53 -26.72
CA LEU A 231 6.31 -3.78 -26.87
C LEU A 231 4.82 -3.63 -26.55
N ALA A 232 4.49 -2.97 -25.44
CA ALA A 232 3.11 -2.70 -25.04
C ALA A 232 2.40 -1.79 -26.06
N MET A 233 3.06 -0.75 -26.54
CA MET A 233 2.50 0.17 -27.54
C MET A 233 2.29 -0.49 -28.90
N LYS A 234 3.23 -1.34 -29.35
CA LYS A 234 3.06 -2.14 -30.56
C LYS A 234 1.83 -3.03 -30.45
N SER A 235 1.68 -3.73 -29.33
CA SER A 235 0.52 -4.60 -29.07
C SER A 235 -0.81 -3.85 -29.07
N LEU A 236 -0.82 -2.58 -28.63
CA LEU A 236 -1.99 -1.70 -28.72
C LEU A 236 -2.29 -1.28 -30.17
N SER A 237 -1.26 -0.91 -30.94
CA SER A 237 -1.41 -0.38 -32.31
C SER A 237 -1.75 -1.43 -33.38
N CYS A 238 -1.37 -2.70 -33.19
CA CYS A 238 -1.59 -3.77 -34.17
C CYS A 238 -3.04 -4.26 -34.26
N GLN A 239 -3.98 -3.69 -33.49
CA GLN A 239 -5.37 -4.16 -33.42
C GLN A 239 -6.33 -2.98 -33.70
N GLY A 240 -6.87 -2.94 -34.92
CA GLY A 240 -7.75 -1.87 -35.44
C GLY A 240 -9.13 -1.78 -34.76
N ALA A 241 -9.97 -0.85 -35.23
CA ALA A 241 -11.17 -0.36 -34.56
C ALA A 241 -12.44 -1.21 -34.78
N SER A 242 -12.77 -2.09 -33.83
CA SER A 242 -14.13 -2.62 -33.64
C SER A 242 -14.40 -2.94 -32.16
N HIS A 243 -15.66 -2.90 -31.72
CA HIS A 243 -16.01 -3.12 -30.31
C HIS A 243 -15.70 -4.52 -29.77
N HIS A 244 -15.69 -5.56 -30.62
CA HIS A 244 -15.23 -6.90 -30.21
C HIS A 244 -13.71 -6.96 -30.01
N GLN A 245 -12.93 -6.09 -30.68
CA GLN A 245 -11.48 -6.03 -30.53
C GLN A 245 -11.05 -5.42 -29.20
N ASP A 246 -11.80 -4.51 -28.59
CA ASP A 246 -11.37 -3.85 -27.34
C ASP A 246 -11.29 -4.82 -26.14
N TYR A 247 -12.18 -5.81 -26.10
CA TYR A 247 -12.12 -6.92 -25.15
C TYR A 247 -10.89 -7.80 -25.39
N ASP A 248 -10.61 -8.14 -26.65
CA ASP A 248 -9.46 -8.95 -27.03
C ASP A 248 -8.13 -8.22 -26.78
N VAL A 249 -8.06 -6.91 -27.07
CA VAL A 249 -6.92 -6.04 -26.75
C VAL A 249 -6.65 -6.05 -25.25
N THR A 250 -7.69 -5.84 -24.45
CA THR A 250 -7.58 -5.83 -22.99
C THR A 250 -7.05 -7.17 -22.47
N LYS A 251 -7.60 -8.29 -22.97
CA LYS A 251 -7.17 -9.65 -22.59
C LYS A 251 -5.73 -9.93 -23.03
N ASN A 252 -5.36 -9.52 -24.25
CA ASN A 252 -4.02 -9.70 -24.80
C ASN A 252 -2.97 -8.91 -24.02
N LEU A 253 -3.26 -7.66 -23.65
CA LEU A 253 -2.35 -6.82 -22.87
C LEU A 253 -2.19 -7.35 -21.44
N LYS A 254 -3.25 -7.89 -20.82
CA LYS A 254 -3.14 -8.58 -19.52
C LYS A 254 -2.25 -9.82 -19.63
N ARG A 255 -2.46 -10.66 -20.64
CA ARG A 255 -1.64 -11.84 -20.92
C ARG A 255 -0.18 -11.46 -21.14
N LEU A 256 0.07 -10.44 -21.97
CA LEU A 256 1.41 -9.93 -22.25
C LEU A 256 2.12 -9.52 -20.95
N GLY A 257 1.48 -8.69 -20.11
CA GLY A 257 2.07 -8.27 -18.85
C GLY A 257 2.42 -9.44 -17.92
N LEU A 258 1.57 -10.46 -17.86
CA LEU A 258 1.85 -11.68 -17.10
C LEU A 258 3.05 -12.46 -17.67
N GLU A 259 3.12 -12.61 -19.00
CA GLU A 259 4.24 -13.25 -19.68
C GLU A 259 5.55 -12.51 -19.43
N ARG A 260 5.55 -11.17 -19.54
CA ARG A 260 6.73 -10.34 -19.23
C ARG A 260 7.15 -10.50 -17.78
N ALA A 261 6.21 -10.39 -16.84
CA ALA A 261 6.50 -10.58 -15.42
C ALA A 261 7.14 -11.95 -15.13
N ASN A 262 6.55 -13.02 -15.65
CA ASN A 262 7.09 -14.38 -15.51
C ASN A 262 8.50 -14.48 -16.11
N ASN A 263 8.72 -13.91 -17.30
CA ASN A 263 10.02 -13.91 -17.97
C ASN A 263 11.09 -13.22 -17.12
N PHE A 264 10.78 -12.11 -16.44
CA PHE A 264 11.77 -11.42 -15.62
C PHE A 264 11.73 -11.80 -14.13
N GLY A 265 10.96 -12.82 -13.74
CA GLY A 265 10.99 -13.35 -12.36
C GLY A 265 10.06 -12.66 -11.37
N TRP A 266 9.03 -11.94 -11.82
CA TRP A 266 7.95 -11.44 -10.98
C TRP A 266 6.70 -12.33 -11.06
N TYR A 267 5.82 -12.24 -10.06
CA TYR A 267 4.58 -13.00 -10.01
C TYR A 267 3.48 -12.43 -10.92
N ASN A 268 3.47 -11.12 -11.16
CA ASN A 268 2.49 -10.44 -12.00
C ASN A 268 3.05 -9.12 -12.53
N ALA A 269 2.34 -8.52 -13.50
CA ALA A 269 2.71 -7.27 -14.15
C ALA A 269 2.75 -6.08 -13.18
N TYR A 270 1.90 -6.08 -12.15
CA TYR A 270 1.91 -5.03 -11.13
C TYR A 270 3.24 -4.99 -10.36
N HIS A 271 3.72 -6.13 -9.86
CA HIS A 271 5.01 -6.20 -9.14
C HIS A 271 6.18 -5.75 -10.03
N MET A 272 6.21 -6.22 -11.28
CA MET A 272 7.23 -5.86 -12.25
C MET A 272 7.22 -4.35 -12.55
N THR A 273 6.05 -3.76 -12.82
CA THR A 273 5.95 -2.33 -13.14
C THR A 273 6.22 -1.43 -11.93
N LYS A 274 5.90 -1.87 -10.71
CA LYS A 274 6.35 -1.17 -9.49
C LYS A 274 7.87 -1.21 -9.31
N ALA A 275 8.50 -2.36 -9.58
CA ALA A 275 9.95 -2.47 -9.56
C ALA A 275 10.60 -1.53 -10.59
N MET A 276 10.06 -1.48 -11.82
CA MET A 276 10.49 -0.54 -12.86
C MET A 276 10.33 0.92 -12.44
N GLY A 277 9.22 1.27 -11.76
CA GLY A 277 8.99 2.59 -11.22
C GLY A 277 10.09 3.01 -10.23
N GLU A 278 10.47 2.10 -9.32
CA GLU A 278 11.57 2.34 -8.40
C GLU A 278 12.92 2.52 -9.12
N MET A 279 13.21 1.67 -10.11
CA MET A 279 14.44 1.77 -10.91
C MET A 279 14.55 3.13 -11.60
N VAL A 280 13.46 3.59 -12.24
CA VAL A 280 13.42 4.91 -12.89
C VAL A 280 13.62 6.02 -11.89
N LEU A 281 12.93 5.99 -10.75
CA LEU A 281 13.09 7.02 -9.73
C LEU A 281 14.51 7.07 -9.20
N ASN A 282 15.12 5.91 -8.91
CA ASN A 282 16.48 5.84 -8.43
C ASN A 282 17.49 6.40 -9.44
N GLU A 283 17.28 6.12 -10.74
CA GLU A 283 18.13 6.60 -11.82
C GLU A 283 18.02 8.12 -12.01
N ILE A 284 16.79 8.66 -12.01
CA ILE A 284 16.58 10.06 -12.41
C ILE A 284 16.52 11.05 -11.25
N ARG A 285 16.46 10.62 -9.98
CA ARG A 285 16.23 11.55 -8.85
C ARG A 285 17.33 12.59 -8.66
N GLU A 286 18.55 12.31 -9.11
CA GLU A 286 19.75 13.14 -8.84
C GLU A 286 19.88 13.37 -7.31
N GLU A 287 19.94 14.62 -6.88
CA GLU A 287 20.10 15.02 -5.48
C GLU A 287 18.79 15.00 -4.67
N ILE A 288 17.64 14.72 -5.30
CA ILE A 288 16.35 14.73 -4.58
C ILE A 288 16.33 13.57 -3.57
N PRO A 289 16.10 13.85 -2.27
CA PRO A 289 15.90 12.81 -1.26
C PRO A 289 14.67 11.97 -1.61
N LEU A 290 14.87 10.67 -1.79
CA LEU A 290 13.85 9.71 -2.18
C LEU A 290 13.65 8.69 -1.06
N LEU A 291 12.43 8.59 -0.55
CA LEU A 291 11.98 7.53 0.35
C LEU A 291 11.05 6.58 -0.41
N ILE A 292 11.45 5.32 -0.54
CA ILE A 292 10.60 4.26 -1.10
C ILE A 292 10.04 3.45 0.06
N ILE A 293 8.72 3.38 0.18
CA ILE A 293 8.06 2.51 1.18
C ILE A 293 7.52 1.30 0.45
N ARG A 294 7.89 0.09 0.90
CA ARG A 294 7.49 -1.18 0.29
C ARG A 294 6.52 -1.95 1.19
N PRO A 295 5.26 -1.52 1.34
CA PRO A 295 4.27 -2.25 2.13
C PRO A 295 3.98 -3.63 1.53
N THR A 296 3.52 -4.55 2.38
CA THR A 296 2.89 -5.82 1.98
C THR A 296 1.41 -5.57 1.67
N VAL A 297 0.58 -6.61 1.78
CA VAL A 297 -0.88 -6.50 1.85
C VAL A 297 -1.26 -5.47 2.91
N ILE A 298 -2.09 -4.50 2.53
CA ILE A 298 -2.67 -3.49 3.43
C ILE A 298 -4.09 -3.93 3.74
N GLU A 299 -4.37 -4.12 5.02
CA GLU A 299 -5.66 -4.56 5.55
C GLU A 299 -6.27 -3.50 6.47
N SER A 300 -7.44 -3.83 7.03
CA SER A 300 -8.15 -2.99 7.99
C SER A 300 -7.26 -2.59 9.17
N SER A 301 -7.48 -1.38 9.65
CA SER A 301 -6.65 -0.83 10.73
C SER A 301 -6.84 -1.61 12.04
N TYR A 302 -5.73 -1.92 12.71
CA TYR A 302 -5.78 -2.65 13.99
C TYR A 302 -6.22 -1.75 15.16
N LYS A 303 -5.74 -0.51 15.22
CA LYS A 303 -5.99 0.41 16.35
C LYS A 303 -6.32 1.84 15.92
N GLN A 304 -5.48 2.42 15.07
CA GLN A 304 -5.65 3.80 14.61
C GLN A 304 -5.96 3.84 13.11
N PRO A 305 -6.84 4.72 12.64
CA PRO A 305 -7.56 5.76 13.42
C PRO A 305 -8.64 5.21 14.36
N PHE A 306 -9.32 4.13 13.97
CA PHE A 306 -10.15 3.32 14.85
C PHE A 306 -10.15 1.86 14.34
N PRO A 307 -10.27 0.85 15.22
CA PRO A 307 -10.20 -0.55 14.81
C PRO A 307 -11.20 -0.91 13.70
N GLY A 308 -10.73 -1.66 12.70
CA GLY A 308 -11.56 -2.18 11.62
C GLY A 308 -11.78 -1.23 10.45
N TRP A 309 -11.28 0.00 10.50
CA TRP A 309 -11.44 0.91 9.35
C TRP A 309 -10.73 0.38 8.09
N ILE A 310 -11.47 0.30 6.98
CA ILE A 310 -10.98 0.00 5.64
C ILE A 310 -11.88 0.69 4.60
N GLN A 311 -11.27 1.15 3.51
CA GLN A 311 -11.99 1.69 2.36
C GLN A 311 -12.33 0.61 1.33
N GLY A 312 -13.63 0.30 1.27
CA GLY A 312 -14.18 -0.73 0.38
C GLY A 312 -13.92 -2.13 0.91
N ASN A 313 -14.30 -3.14 0.14
CA ASN A 313 -14.07 -4.55 0.48
C ASN A 313 -12.86 -5.05 -0.32
N ARG A 314 -11.68 -5.11 0.31
CA ARG A 314 -10.40 -5.38 -0.38
C ARG A 314 -9.74 -6.65 0.16
N MET A 315 -8.93 -7.28 -0.69
CA MET A 315 -8.02 -8.37 -0.31
C MET A 315 -8.71 -9.47 0.53
N PHE A 316 -8.36 -9.63 1.82
CA PHE A 316 -8.94 -10.67 2.67
C PHE A 316 -10.22 -10.24 3.41
N ASP A 317 -10.61 -8.97 3.40
CA ASP A 317 -11.83 -8.49 4.07
C ASP A 317 -13.09 -9.29 3.69
N PRO A 318 -13.35 -9.67 2.42
CA PRO A 318 -14.53 -10.47 2.11
C PRO A 318 -14.52 -11.82 2.82
N VAL A 319 -13.34 -12.44 2.93
CA VAL A 319 -13.17 -13.72 3.62
C VAL A 319 -13.38 -13.55 5.13
N ILE A 320 -12.80 -12.51 5.73
CA ILE A 320 -12.94 -12.19 7.15
C ILE A 320 -14.42 -11.91 7.49
N ILE A 321 -15.10 -11.09 6.68
CA ILE A 321 -16.51 -10.76 6.86
C ILE A 321 -17.40 -11.99 6.69
N SER A 322 -17.19 -12.80 5.65
CA SER A 322 -17.96 -14.03 5.43
C SER A 322 -17.74 -15.06 6.55
N TYR A 323 -16.53 -15.16 7.09
CA TYR A 323 -16.24 -15.98 8.27
C TYR A 323 -16.96 -15.46 9.51
N GLY A 324 -16.86 -14.15 9.80
CA GLY A 324 -17.52 -13.51 10.94
C GLY A 324 -19.05 -13.59 10.89
N LYS A 325 -19.64 -13.57 9.68
CA LYS A 325 -21.08 -13.80 9.46
C LYS A 325 -21.49 -15.27 9.52
N GLY A 326 -20.55 -16.20 9.69
CA GLY A 326 -20.81 -17.65 9.66
C GLY A 326 -21.18 -18.20 8.28
N GLN A 327 -20.98 -17.42 7.22
CA GLN A 327 -21.26 -17.81 5.83
C GLN A 327 -20.14 -18.68 5.23
N LEU A 328 -18.94 -18.58 5.78
CA LEU A 328 -17.78 -19.37 5.38
C LEU A 328 -17.37 -20.31 6.53
N PRO A 329 -17.88 -21.55 6.56
CA PRO A 329 -17.64 -22.47 7.68
C PRO A 329 -16.21 -23.03 7.72
N ALA A 330 -15.49 -23.01 6.59
CA ALA A 330 -14.11 -23.47 6.46
C ALA A 330 -13.40 -22.79 5.28
N TYR A 331 -12.07 -22.71 5.33
CA TYR A 331 -11.21 -22.22 4.24
C TYR A 331 -10.21 -23.32 3.85
N LEU A 332 -10.15 -23.67 2.57
CA LEU A 332 -9.18 -24.64 2.04
C LEU A 332 -7.80 -23.98 1.98
N ALA A 333 -6.87 -24.53 2.73
CA ALA A 333 -5.55 -23.97 2.99
C ALA A 333 -4.49 -25.06 2.78
N ASP A 334 -3.39 -24.73 2.11
CA ASP A 334 -2.22 -25.62 2.07
C ASP A 334 -1.59 -25.65 3.46
N PRO A 335 -1.50 -26.82 4.15
CA PRO A 335 -0.91 -26.90 5.48
C PRO A 335 0.59 -26.54 5.52
N LYS A 336 1.28 -26.51 4.37
CA LYS A 336 2.68 -26.05 4.25
C LYS A 336 2.80 -24.54 4.07
N SER A 337 1.68 -23.85 3.88
CA SER A 337 1.68 -22.41 3.74
C SER A 337 1.95 -21.71 5.07
N THR A 338 3.00 -20.89 5.08
CA THR A 338 3.38 -20.05 6.22
C THR A 338 2.52 -18.78 6.37
N TRP A 339 1.67 -18.43 5.38
CA TRP A 339 0.75 -17.29 5.55
C TRP A 339 -0.44 -17.66 6.46
N ILE A 340 -0.80 -18.94 6.55
CA ILE A 340 -1.88 -19.44 7.43
C ILE A 340 -1.38 -19.67 8.87
N SER A 341 -0.07 -19.89 9.09
CA SER A 341 0.45 -20.10 10.44
C SER A 341 0.29 -18.89 11.36
N ASN A 342 0.07 -17.68 10.82
CA ASN A 342 -0.26 -16.48 11.60
C ASN A 342 -1.78 -16.25 11.77
N ILE A 343 -2.62 -16.80 10.88
CA ILE A 343 -4.07 -16.94 11.15
C ILE A 343 -4.30 -17.90 12.32
N ASN A 344 -3.36 -18.82 12.54
CA ASN A 344 -3.41 -19.71 13.69
C ASN A 344 -3.28 -18.98 15.03
N ASP A 345 -2.87 -17.71 15.13
CA ASP A 345 -2.91 -16.98 16.42
C ASP A 345 -4.36 -16.63 16.83
N LEU A 346 -5.24 -16.41 15.85
CA LEU A 346 -6.70 -16.36 16.02
C LEU A 346 -7.22 -17.74 16.45
N SER A 347 -6.66 -18.81 15.86
CA SER A 347 -6.99 -20.20 16.20
C SER A 347 -6.44 -20.63 17.57
N LYS A 348 -5.32 -20.06 18.04
CA LYS A 348 -4.60 -20.47 19.26
C LYS A 348 -5.37 -20.04 20.49
N HIS A 349 -5.82 -18.78 20.53
CA HIS A 349 -6.73 -18.29 21.57
C HIS A 349 -8.06 -19.06 21.57
N THR A 350 -8.55 -19.45 20.38
CA THR A 350 -9.73 -20.30 20.24
C THR A 350 -9.46 -21.74 20.73
N ARG A 351 -8.27 -22.29 20.50
CA ARG A 351 -7.85 -23.64 20.88
C ARG A 351 -7.60 -23.76 22.38
N ASP A 352 -7.01 -22.74 23.00
CA ASP A 352 -6.76 -22.68 24.45
C ASP A 352 -8.08 -22.55 25.23
N ALA A 353 -9.05 -21.78 24.70
CA ALA A 353 -10.41 -21.70 25.25
C ALA A 353 -11.20 -23.03 25.09
N ILE A 354 -10.94 -23.78 24.02
CA ILE A 354 -11.53 -25.11 23.79
C ILE A 354 -10.91 -26.15 24.73
N LEU A 355 -9.60 -26.12 24.96
CA LEU A 355 -8.90 -27.04 25.87
C LEU A 355 -9.33 -26.85 27.34
N LEU A 356 -9.49 -25.59 27.79
CA LEU A 356 -10.09 -25.26 29.09
C LEU A 356 -11.54 -25.76 29.24
N SER A 357 -12.29 -25.87 28.14
CA SER A 357 -13.67 -26.38 28.14
C SER A 357 -13.77 -27.91 28.05
N ASN A 358 -12.71 -28.58 27.60
CA ASN A 358 -12.65 -30.04 27.42
C ASN A 358 -12.20 -30.79 28.68
N GLU A 359 -11.74 -30.10 29.73
CA GLU A 359 -11.49 -30.69 31.06
C GLU A 359 -12.79 -30.98 31.85
N MET A 360 -13.97 -30.60 31.33
CA MET A 360 -15.27 -30.89 31.96
C MET A 360 -16.08 -31.86 31.07
N GLY A 361 -16.03 -33.15 31.43
CA GLY A 361 -16.37 -34.28 30.58
C GLY A 361 -17.85 -34.57 30.27
N ASP A 362 -17.96 -35.36 29.18
CA ASP A 362 -18.80 -36.53 28.88
C ASP A 362 -20.34 -36.52 28.70
N ALA A 363 -20.69 -37.43 27.76
CA ALA A 363 -21.97 -38.05 27.40
C ALA A 363 -22.87 -37.39 26.33
N ILE A 364 -23.18 -38.24 25.34
CA ILE A 364 -23.79 -38.05 24.02
C ILE A 364 -25.32 -38.18 24.10
N ASP A 365 -26.03 -37.32 23.36
CA ASP A 365 -27.33 -37.64 22.75
C ASP A 365 -27.59 -36.66 21.59
N ASP A 366 -27.97 -37.13 20.40
CA ASP A 366 -27.91 -36.39 19.13
C ASP A 366 -28.87 -35.19 19.06
N GLU A 367 -30.01 -35.22 19.75
CA GLU A 367 -30.90 -34.05 19.85
C GLU A 367 -30.39 -33.02 20.87
N LYS A 368 -29.70 -33.50 21.91
CA LYS A 368 -28.96 -32.67 22.87
C LYS A 368 -27.75 -32.04 22.19
N MET A 369 -27.10 -32.74 21.25
CA MET A 369 -26.02 -32.21 20.41
C MET A 369 -26.53 -31.12 19.46
N LEU A 370 -27.71 -31.27 18.87
CA LEU A 370 -28.31 -30.24 18.01
C LEU A 370 -28.73 -28.99 18.81
N ARG A 371 -29.33 -29.16 20.00
CA ARG A 371 -29.62 -28.05 20.92
C ARG A 371 -28.36 -27.45 21.54
N LYS A 372 -27.31 -28.24 21.79
CA LYS A 372 -25.98 -27.80 22.23
C LYS A 372 -25.22 -27.12 21.10
N LEU A 373 -25.46 -27.45 19.83
CA LEU A 373 -24.95 -26.76 18.64
C LEU A 373 -25.68 -25.43 18.40
N GLN A 374 -27.00 -25.37 18.59
CA GLN A 374 -27.78 -24.12 18.55
C GLN A 374 -27.49 -23.22 19.75
N SER A 375 -27.30 -23.79 20.95
CA SER A 375 -26.80 -23.10 22.14
C SER A 375 -25.35 -22.64 21.95
N LYS A 376 -24.47 -23.46 21.34
CA LYS A 376 -23.11 -23.06 20.93
C LYS A 376 -23.12 -22.02 19.82
N ALA A 377 -24.11 -21.99 18.93
CA ALA A 377 -24.26 -20.96 17.91
C ALA A 377 -24.74 -19.64 18.55
N LYS A 378 -25.67 -19.68 19.51
CA LYS A 378 -26.02 -18.53 20.36
C LYS A 378 -24.85 -18.09 21.24
N ALA A 379 -24.03 -19.01 21.73
CA ALA A 379 -22.81 -18.70 22.46
C ALA A 379 -21.69 -18.17 21.53
N LYS A 380 -21.66 -18.55 20.25
CA LYS A 380 -20.77 -17.99 19.21
C LYS A 380 -21.20 -16.60 18.76
N VAL A 381 -22.51 -16.33 18.71
CA VAL A 381 -23.05 -14.97 18.54
C VAL A 381 -22.78 -14.15 19.79
N ALA A 382 -22.97 -14.70 20.98
CA ALA A 382 -22.58 -14.06 22.24
C ALA A 382 -21.05 -13.90 22.38
N TYR A 383 -20.24 -14.74 21.73
CA TYR A 383 -18.78 -14.65 21.68
C TYR A 383 -18.29 -13.66 20.63
N ALA A 384 -18.97 -13.52 19.49
CA ALA A 384 -18.76 -12.44 18.53
C ALA A 384 -19.21 -11.09 19.12
N GLU A 385 -20.34 -11.07 19.83
CA GLU A 385 -20.77 -9.93 20.66
C GLU A 385 -19.82 -9.69 21.83
N GLN A 386 -19.22 -10.73 22.44
CA GLN A 386 -18.16 -10.57 23.44
C GLN A 386 -16.84 -10.16 22.82
N LEU A 387 -16.52 -10.50 21.58
CA LEU A 387 -15.34 -10.00 20.86
C LEU A 387 -15.53 -8.53 20.53
N CYS A 388 -16.70 -8.13 20.03
CA CYS A 388 -17.09 -6.72 19.90
C CYS A 388 -17.04 -6.00 21.25
N LYS A 389 -17.59 -6.60 22.33
CA LYS A 389 -17.51 -6.06 23.69
C LYS A 389 -16.12 -6.15 24.31
N MET A 390 -15.22 -7.02 23.85
CA MET A 390 -13.84 -7.15 24.33
C MET A 390 -12.95 -6.15 23.60
N TYR A 391 -13.25 -5.80 22.35
CA TYR A 391 -12.74 -4.61 21.69
C TYR A 391 -13.23 -3.33 22.39
N GLU A 392 -14.49 -3.27 22.86
CA GLU A 392 -14.99 -2.17 23.73
C GLU A 392 -14.38 -2.19 25.16
N PHE A 393 -14.16 -3.37 25.76
CA PHE A 393 -13.66 -3.54 27.15
C PHE A 393 -12.14 -3.38 27.25
N ILE A 394 -11.36 -3.76 26.23
CA ILE A 394 -9.94 -3.43 26.12
C ILE A 394 -9.76 -1.92 25.86
N GLY A 395 -10.72 -1.27 25.19
CA GLY A 395 -10.81 0.19 25.12
C GLY A 395 -11.16 0.86 26.45
N PHE A 396 -11.85 0.16 27.36
CA PHE A 396 -12.24 0.67 28.68
C PHE A 396 -11.18 0.42 29.78
N ILE A 397 -10.30 -0.57 29.63
CA ILE A 397 -9.23 -0.89 30.61
C ILE A 397 -7.91 -0.17 30.31
N LYS A 398 -7.73 0.33 29.09
CA LYS A 398 -6.60 1.22 28.76
C LYS A 398 -7.13 2.65 28.63
N GLY A 399 -7.37 3.27 29.79
CA GLY A 399 -7.48 4.73 29.91
C GLY A 399 -6.27 5.44 29.33
#